data_AF-A0AAJ4JQN5-F1
#
_entry.id   AF-A0AAJ4JQN5-F1
#
_cell.length_a   1.000
_cell.length_b   1.000
_cell.length_c   1.000
_cell.angle_alpha   90.00
_cell.angle_beta   90.00
_cell.angle_gamma   90.00
#
_symmetry.space_group_name_H-M   'P 1'
#
loop_
_entity.id
_entity.type
_entity.pdbx_description
1 polymer ?
#
loop_
_entity_poly.entity_id
_entity_poly.type
_entity_poly.pdbx_seq_one_letter_code
_entity_poly.pdbx_strand_id
1 'polypeptide(L)'
;MNITLFSFLIICFFFTIVIESVRRGILETRDSLIWIFVCVILGILSLSRKLLEIIADLLGIAYAPSLLFLFGLLSTIIMIFDLTRRISKLNRKVIHLTQEFALLKEQQQDNTSSENMIKREKKV
;
A
#
# COMPACT_ATOMS: atom_id res chain seq x y z
N MET A 1 -15.98 14.35 36.94
CA MET A 1 -16.14 12.96 36.46
C MET A 1 -16.76 13.05 35.08
N ASN A 2 -16.19 12.41 34.05
CA ASN A 2 -16.68 12.21 32.64
C ASN A 2 -15.57 12.35 31.58
N ILE A 3 -14.50 13.12 31.84
CA ILE A 3 -13.43 13.39 30.85
C ILE A 3 -12.61 12.12 30.53
N THR A 4 -12.37 11.27 31.52
CA THR A 4 -11.66 10.00 31.33
C THR A 4 -12.47 8.99 30.50
N LEU A 5 -13.78 8.95 30.67
CA LEU A 5 -14.68 8.09 29.88
C LEU A 5 -14.76 8.56 28.42
N PHE A 6 -14.87 9.87 28.20
CA PHE A 6 -14.84 10.46 26.85
C PHE A 6 -13.50 10.24 26.15
N SER A 7 -12.39 10.41 26.87
CA SER A 7 -11.06 10.15 26.33
C SER A 7 -10.88 8.68 25.96
N PHE A 8 -11.41 7.76 26.77
CA PHE A 8 -11.41 6.32 26.49
C PHE A 8 -12.24 5.96 25.26
N LEU A 9 -13.42 6.58 25.10
CA LEU A 9 -14.31 6.37 23.94
C LEU A 9 -13.68 6.90 22.64
N ILE A 10 -13.04 8.07 22.69
CA ILE A 10 -12.29 8.63 21.57
C ILE A 10 -11.10 7.75 21.20
N ILE A 11 -10.35 7.24 22.18
CA ILE A 11 -9.26 6.29 21.94
C ILE A 11 -9.81 5.04 21.25
N CYS A 12 -10.93 4.49 21.72
CA CYS A 12 -11.52 3.26 21.20
C CYS A 12 -12.06 3.46 19.78
N PHE A 13 -12.67 4.62 19.50
CA PHE A 13 -13.13 5.01 18.18
C PHE A 13 -11.97 5.22 17.20
N PHE A 14 -10.91 5.91 17.61
CA PHE A 14 -9.71 6.09 16.81
C PHE A 14 -9.01 4.75 16.53
N PHE A 15 -8.95 3.87 17.53
CA PHE A 15 -8.42 2.51 17.40
C PHE A 15 -9.26 1.69 16.42
N THR A 16 -10.58 1.83 16.45
CA THR A 16 -11.50 1.18 15.50
C THR A 16 -11.31 1.73 14.08
N ILE A 17 -11.12 3.05 13.91
CA ILE A 17 -10.82 3.65 12.60
C ILE A 17 -9.47 3.19 12.07
N VAL A 18 -8.45 3.10 12.91
CA VAL A 18 -7.13 2.59 12.53
C VAL A 18 -7.28 1.14 12.10
N ILE A 19 -7.92 0.28 12.90
CA ILE A 19 -8.18 -1.12 12.54
C ILE A 19 -9.00 -1.24 11.25
N GLU A 20 -10.02 -0.41 11.04
CA GLU A 20 -10.88 -0.47 9.86
C GLU A 20 -10.20 0.07 8.59
N SER A 21 -9.35 1.10 8.72
CA SER A 21 -8.52 1.63 7.63
C SER A 21 -7.50 0.61 7.14
N VAL A 22 -7.06 -0.23 8.07
CA VAL A 22 -6.14 -1.35 7.85
C VAL A 22 -6.86 -2.55 7.27
N ARG A 23 -8.07 -2.83 7.77
CA ARG A 23 -8.96 -3.89 7.29
C ARG A 23 -9.49 -3.61 5.87
N ARG A 24 -9.59 -2.34 5.47
CA ARG A 24 -10.04 -1.91 4.13
C ARG A 24 -9.08 -2.25 2.98
N GLY A 25 -7.96 -2.92 3.25
CA GLY A 25 -7.41 -3.98 2.37
C GLY A 25 -7.47 -3.72 0.86
N ILE A 26 -6.87 -2.63 0.37
CA ILE A 26 -7.03 -2.24 -1.04
C ILE A 26 -6.02 -2.90 -2.00
N LEU A 27 -5.02 -3.67 -1.54
CA LEU A 27 -3.94 -4.18 -2.41
C LEU A 27 -3.41 -5.60 -2.04
N GLU A 28 -3.65 -6.54 -2.95
CA GLU A 28 -3.15 -7.93 -3.14
C GLU A 28 -2.72 -8.77 -1.92
N THR A 29 -3.39 -9.93 -1.82
CA THR A 29 -3.39 -11.11 -0.91
C THR A 29 -2.13 -11.49 -0.11
N ARG A 30 -0.94 -10.94 -0.42
CA ARG A 30 0.32 -11.29 0.25
C ARG A 30 0.84 -10.22 1.20
N ASP A 31 0.67 -8.94 0.88
CA ASP A 31 1.21 -7.84 1.70
C ASP A 31 0.25 -7.48 2.85
N SER A 32 -1.05 -7.76 2.70
CA SER A 32 -2.05 -7.55 3.76
C SER A 32 -1.83 -8.46 4.98
N LEU A 33 -1.25 -9.66 4.81
CA LEU A 33 -0.99 -10.59 5.91
C LEU A 33 0.09 -10.09 6.87
N ILE A 34 1.20 -9.56 6.32
CA ILE A 34 2.28 -8.96 7.11
C ILE A 34 1.77 -7.74 7.87
N TRP A 35 0.95 -6.92 7.20
CA TRP A 35 0.41 -5.71 7.80
C TRP A 35 -0.59 -6.01 8.92
N ILE A 36 -1.48 -7.00 8.74
CA ILE A 36 -2.36 -7.50 9.81
C ILE A 36 -1.53 -8.01 10.99
N PHE A 37 -0.47 -8.77 10.74
CA PHE A 37 0.40 -9.30 11.80
C PHE A 37 1.10 -8.18 12.59
N VAL A 38 1.65 -7.18 11.89
CA VAL A 38 2.28 -6.00 12.51
C VAL A 38 1.28 -5.20 13.34
N CYS A 39 0.04 -5.01 12.85
CA CYS A 39 -0.97 -4.28 13.60
C CYS A 39 -1.54 -5.04 14.79
N VAL A 40 -1.66 -6.38 14.68
CA VAL A 40 -2.02 -7.23 15.82
C VAL A 40 -0.93 -7.13 16.90
N ILE A 41 0.35 -7.22 16.52
CA ILE A 41 1.47 -7.07 17.45
C ILE A 41 1.48 -5.67 18.09
N LEU A 42 1.37 -4.60 17.29
CA LEU A 42 1.33 -3.23 17.79
C LEU A 42 0.11 -2.96 18.68
N GLY A 43 -1.06 -3.52 18.35
CA GLY A 43 -2.27 -3.41 19.16
C GLY A 43 -2.14 -4.12 20.51
N ILE A 44 -1.57 -5.32 20.52
CA ILE A 44 -1.28 -6.08 21.74
C ILE A 44 -0.25 -5.36 22.62
N LEU A 45 0.81 -4.80 22.01
CA LEU A 45 1.81 -3.97 22.71
C LEU A 45 1.18 -2.69 23.27
N SER A 46 0.29 -2.04 22.52
CA SER A 46 -0.37 -0.80 22.94
C SER A 46 -1.32 -1.01 24.12
N LEU A 47 -1.98 -2.17 24.20
CA LEU A 47 -2.92 -2.48 25.29
C LEU A 47 -2.20 -2.86 26.60
N SER A 48 -0.92 -3.23 26.54
CA SER A 48 -0.16 -3.75 27.67
C SER A 48 0.97 -2.79 28.10
N ARG A 49 0.65 -1.82 28.98
CA ARG A 49 1.67 -0.92 29.59
C ARG A 49 2.87 -1.66 30.16
N LYS A 50 2.66 -2.83 30.76
CA LYS A 50 3.72 -3.69 31.31
C LYS A 50 4.71 -4.18 30.26
N LEU A 51 4.26 -4.60 29.06
CA LEU A 51 5.18 -5.05 28.01
C LEU A 51 5.98 -3.88 27.45
N LEU A 52 5.33 -2.72 27.34
CA LEU A 52 5.96 -1.51 26.83
C LEU A 52 7.02 -0.97 27.79
N GLU A 53 6.79 -1.05 29.11
CA GLU A 53 7.80 -0.76 30.15
C GLU A 53 8.98 -1.74 30.08
N ILE A 54 8.75 -3.05 29.92
CA ILE A 54 9.83 -4.05 29.81
C ILE A 54 10.73 -3.77 28.59
N ILE A 55 10.14 -3.46 27.44
CA ILE A 55 10.89 -3.16 26.20
C ILE A 55 11.59 -1.79 26.30
N ALA A 56 10.95 -0.81 26.94
CA ALA A 56 11.52 0.50 27.19
C ALA A 56 12.75 0.44 28.11
N ASP A 57 12.69 -0.36 29.18
CA ASP A 57 13.84 -0.61 30.06
C ASP A 57 14.95 -1.37 29.34
N LEU A 58 14.62 -2.34 28.47
CA LEU A 58 15.62 -3.10 27.70
C LEU A 58 16.38 -2.24 26.68
N LEU A 59 15.70 -1.26 26.06
CA LEU A 59 16.30 -0.31 25.12
C LEU A 59 16.86 0.96 25.78
N GLY A 60 16.61 1.17 27.09
CA GLY A 60 17.04 2.38 27.81
C GLY A 60 16.25 3.65 27.45
N ILE A 61 15.00 3.51 26.98
CA ILE A 61 14.16 4.63 26.52
C ILE A 61 13.16 4.98 27.64
N ALA A 62 13.32 6.13 28.28
CA ALA A 62 12.49 6.56 29.41
C ALA A 62 10.99 6.75 29.11
N TYR A 63 10.59 6.84 27.82
CA TYR A 63 9.22 7.12 27.40
C TYR A 63 8.68 6.01 26.48
N ALA A 64 7.88 5.12 27.07
CA ALA A 64 7.17 4.02 26.43
C ALA A 64 6.46 4.38 25.09
N PRO A 65 5.75 5.53 24.98
CA PRO A 65 5.11 5.95 23.72
C PRO A 65 6.08 6.24 22.55
N SER A 66 7.30 6.70 22.83
CA SER A 66 8.29 7.04 21.80
C SER A 66 8.77 5.81 21.01
N LEU A 67 8.74 4.65 21.66
CA LEU A 67 9.09 3.36 21.08
C LEU A 67 8.06 2.90 20.04
N LEU A 68 6.77 3.12 20.32
CA LEU A 68 5.68 2.90 19.35
C LEU A 68 5.80 3.84 18.16
N PHE A 69 6.21 5.09 18.39
CA PHE A 69 6.43 6.05 17.32
C PHE A 69 7.58 5.62 16.40
N LEU A 70 8.70 5.16 16.97
CA LEU A 70 9.83 4.62 16.22
C LEU A 70 9.43 3.39 15.40
N PHE A 71 8.67 2.46 15.98
CA PHE A 71 8.21 1.26 15.28
C PHE A 71 7.22 1.60 14.16
N GLY A 72 6.29 2.53 14.41
CA GLY A 72 5.36 3.04 13.41
C GLY A 72 6.08 3.77 12.26
N LEU A 73 7.11 4.55 12.56
CA LEU A 73 7.96 5.21 11.57
C LEU A 73 8.68 4.17 10.70
N LEU A 74 9.31 3.17 11.31
CA LEU A 74 10.02 2.10 10.61
C LEU A 74 9.05 1.32 9.70
N SER A 75 7.88 0.96 10.21
CA SER A 75 6.82 0.29 9.45
C SER A 75 6.31 1.15 8.29
N THR A 76 6.23 2.48 8.46
CA THR A 76 5.82 3.41 7.41
C THR A 76 6.85 3.47 6.29
N ILE A 77 8.15 3.50 6.62
CA ILE A 77 9.23 3.47 5.62
C ILE A 77 9.17 2.18 4.79
N ILE A 78 8.96 1.04 5.44
CA ILE A 78 8.80 -0.25 4.75
C ILE A 78 7.58 -0.20 3.81
N MET A 79 6.47 0.36 4.26
CA MET A 79 5.26 0.53 3.44
C MET A 79 5.50 1.42 2.21
N ILE A 80 6.22 2.53 2.38
CA ILE A 80 6.59 3.41 1.27
C ILE A 80 7.45 2.64 0.26
N PHE A 81 8.43 1.87 0.73
CA PHE A 81 9.31 1.10 -0.15
C PHE A 81 8.55 0.03 -0.94
N ASP A 82 7.63 -0.69 -0.30
CA ASP A 82 6.78 -1.68 -0.97
C ASP A 82 5.84 -1.02 -1.99
N LEU A 83 5.27 0.14 -1.66
CA LEU A 83 4.47 0.94 -2.58
C LEU A 83 5.30 1.36 -3.79
N THR A 84 6.52 1.86 -3.58
CA THR A 84 7.45 2.21 -4.66
C THR A 84 7.77 1.00 -5.54
N ARG A 85 7.99 -0.19 -4.95
CA ARG A 85 8.24 -1.42 -5.71
C ARG A 85 7.03 -1.82 -6.55
N ARG A 86 5.81 -1.70 -6.01
CA ARG A 86 4.55 -1.96 -6.73
C ARG A 86 4.36 -0.99 -7.89
N ILE A 87 4.57 0.31 -7.66
CA ILE A 87 4.54 1.35 -8.70
C ILE A 87 5.58 1.04 -9.80
N SER A 88 6.80 0.65 -9.43
CA SER A 88 7.85 0.30 -10.40
C SER A 88 7.43 -0.86 -11.30
N LYS A 89 6.82 -1.92 -10.75
CA LYS A 89 6.29 -3.05 -11.53
C LYS A 89 5.14 -2.61 -12.44
N LEU A 90 4.24 -1.77 -11.94
CA LEU A 90 3.11 -1.28 -12.71
C LEU A 90 3.59 -0.41 -13.89
N ASN A 91 4.57 0.46 -13.66
CA ASN A 91 5.15 1.29 -14.70
C ASN A 91 5.77 0.46 -15.83
N ARG A 92 6.47 -0.64 -15.49
CA ARG A 92 6.99 -1.58 -16.50
C ARG A 92 5.88 -2.20 -17.35
N LYS A 93 4.75 -2.58 -16.73
CA LYS A 93 3.58 -3.11 -17.46
C LYS A 93 2.99 -2.05 -18.39
N VAL A 94 2.86 -0.81 -17.95
CA VAL A 94 2.35 0.30 -18.76
C VAL A 94 3.24 0.54 -19.99
N ILE A 95 4.56 0.53 -19.80
CA ILE A 95 5.52 0.67 -20.92
C ILE A 95 5.34 -0.46 -21.93
N HIS A 96 5.26 -1.72 -21.47
CA HIS A 96 5.07 -2.86 -22.34
C HIS A 96 3.76 -2.79 -23.14
N LEU A 97 2.66 -2.42 -22.46
CA LEU A 97 1.35 -2.27 -23.10
C LEU A 97 1.35 -1.15 -24.15
N THR A 98 2.09 -0.06 -23.88
CA THR A 98 2.24 1.06 -24.81
C THR A 98 3.03 0.62 -26.06
N GLN A 99 4.06 -0.21 -25.89
CA GLN A 99 4.83 -0.76 -27.00
C GLN A 99 4.00 -1.71 -27.86
N GLU A 100 3.25 -2.63 -27.24
CA GLU A 100 2.32 -3.50 -27.96
C GLU A 100 1.26 -2.70 -28.71
N PHE A 101 0.71 -1.66 -28.09
CA PHE A 101 -0.26 -0.78 -28.72
C PHE A 101 0.32 -0.04 -29.93
N ALA A 102 1.57 0.44 -29.85
CA ALA A 102 2.24 1.10 -30.96
C ALA A 102 2.42 0.15 -32.17
N LEU A 103 2.90 -1.07 -31.92
CA LEU A 103 3.04 -2.10 -32.96
C LEU A 103 1.70 -2.48 -33.58
N LEU A 104 0.65 -2.63 -32.77
CA LEU A 104 -0.69 -2.95 -33.25
C LEU A 104 -1.26 -1.83 -34.14
N LYS A 105 -1.02 -0.57 -33.75
CA LYS A 105 -1.45 0.60 -34.53
C LYS A 105 -0.74 0.68 -35.89
N GLU A 106 0.53 0.32 -35.95
CA GLU A 106 1.29 0.28 -37.20
C GLU A 106 0.75 -0.80 -38.16
N GLN A 107 0.50 -2.02 -37.66
CA GLN A 107 -0.09 -3.10 -38.47
C GLN A 107 -1.47 -2.73 -39.04
N GLN A 108 -2.30 -2.01 -38.27
CA GLN A 108 -3.59 -1.51 -38.75
C GLN A 108 -3.42 -0.49 -39.88
N GLN A 109 -2.42 0.36 -39.80
CA GLN A 109 -2.13 1.39 -40.79
C GLN A 109 -1.58 0.80 -42.09
N ASP A 110 -0.72 -0.22 -41.99
CA ASP A 110 -0.21 -0.98 -43.14
C ASP A 110 -1.32 -1.73 -43.88
N ASN A 111 -2.18 -2.47 -43.15
CA ASN A 111 -3.30 -3.18 -43.75
C ASN A 111 -4.25 -2.23 -44.51
N THR A 112 -4.54 -1.07 -43.91
CA THR A 112 -5.36 -0.03 -44.56
C THR A 112 -4.68 0.54 -45.81
N SER A 113 -3.35 0.67 -45.79
CA SER A 113 -2.57 1.17 -46.93
C SER A 113 -2.54 0.15 -48.08
N SER A 114 -2.37 -1.13 -47.79
CA SER A 114 -2.42 -2.22 -48.78
C SER A 114 -3.81 -2.36 -49.42
N GLU A 115 -4.90 -2.27 -48.65
CA GLU A 115 -6.26 -2.28 -49.20
C GLU A 115 -6.50 -1.11 -50.16
N ASN A 116 -6.01 0.08 -49.83
CA ASN A 116 -6.14 1.26 -50.68
C ASN A 116 -5.34 1.14 -51.98
N MET A 117 -4.19 0.47 -51.99
CA MET A 117 -3.42 0.20 -53.21
C MET A 117 -4.16 -0.80 -54.13
N ILE A 118 -4.70 -1.88 -53.56
CA ILE A 118 -5.49 -2.88 -54.32
C ILE A 118 -6.74 -2.23 -54.94
N LYS A 119 -7.39 -1.31 -54.23
CA LYS A 119 -8.57 -0.59 -54.73
C LYS A 119 -8.23 0.39 -55.86
N ARG A 120 -7.00 0.90 -55.92
CA ARG A 120 -6.53 1.78 -57.01
C ARG A 120 -6.18 0.98 -58.25
N GLU A 121 -5.51 -0.17 -58.12
CA GLU A 121 -5.23 -1.06 -59.26
C GLU A 121 -6.51 -1.58 -59.93
N LYS A 122 -7.55 -1.93 -59.17
CA LYS A 122 -8.82 -2.38 -59.75
C LYS A 122 -9.63 -1.28 -60.44
N LYS A 123 -9.23 -0.01 -60.33
CA LYS A 123 -9.95 1.14 -60.88
C LYS A 123 -9.31 1.70 -62.16
N VAL A 124 -8.17 1.14 -62.56
CA VAL A 124 -7.47 1.39 -63.83
C VAL A 124 -7.80 0.22 -64.77
#